data_AF-G2I1G2-F1
#
_entry.id   AF-G2I1G2-F1
#
_cell.length_a   1.000
_cell.length_b   1.000
_cell.length_c   1.000
_cell.angle_alpha   90.00
_cell.angle_beta   90.00
_cell.angle_gamma   90.00
#
_symmetry.space_group_name_H-M   'P 1'
#
loop_
_entity.id
_entity.type
_entity.pdbx_description
1 polymer ?
#
loop_
_entity_poly.entity_id
_entity_poly.type
_entity_poly.pdbx_seq_one_letter_code
_entity_poly.pdbx_strand_id
1 'polypeptide(L)'
;MSRPVLVTGVGPVRLIMAAELARYGPCVRMIDRLPTCTTQSCVLAIWSRTLELLDASGYADAFIATGLRVSAVRLYAGNRTLARVPFGAIAFSFNYLLMLLQSQTE
;
A
#
# COMPACT_ATOMS: atom_id res chain seq x y z
N MET A 1 26.18 -16.28 9.66
CA MET A 1 26.50 -14.86 9.42
C MET A 1 25.39 -14.24 8.59
N SER A 2 24.51 -13.46 9.20
CA SER A 2 23.52 -12.66 8.47
C SER A 2 24.27 -11.59 7.66
N ARG A 3 24.09 -11.58 6.34
CA ARG A 3 24.72 -10.56 5.48
C ARG A 3 23.90 -9.28 5.58
N PRO A 4 24.51 -8.11 5.83
CA PRO A 4 23.80 -6.84 5.85
C PRO A 4 23.22 -6.55 4.47
N VAL A 5 21.98 -6.02 4.44
CA VAL A 5 21.26 -5.66 3.20
C VAL A 5 21.18 -4.15 3.09
N LEU A 6 21.56 -3.61 1.93
CA LEU A 6 21.36 -2.22 1.57
C LEU A 6 20.18 -2.12 0.60
N VAL A 7 19.12 -1.41 1.01
CA VAL A 7 17.97 -1.08 0.16
C VAL A 7 18.16 0.35 -0.37
N THR A 8 18.15 0.50 -1.68
CA THR A 8 18.29 1.81 -2.33
C THR A 8 16.92 2.36 -2.65
N GLY A 9 16.49 3.39 -1.92
CA GLY A 9 15.31 4.22 -2.06
C GLY A 9 14.17 3.91 -1.08
N VAL A 10 13.32 4.88 -0.83
CA VAL A 10 12.26 4.88 0.21
C VAL A 10 10.84 4.92 -0.35
N GLY A 11 10.64 4.46 -1.59
CA GLY A 11 9.29 4.27 -2.13
C GLY A 11 8.53 3.13 -1.43
N PRO A 12 7.21 2.99 -1.64
CA PRO A 12 6.36 2.18 -0.78
C PRO A 12 6.70 0.69 -0.87
N VAL A 13 7.05 0.20 -2.06
CA VAL A 13 7.51 -1.18 -2.28
C VAL A 13 8.79 -1.47 -1.48
N ARG A 14 9.72 -0.51 -1.45
CA ARG A 14 11.03 -0.66 -0.80
C ARG A 14 10.91 -0.54 0.72
N LEU A 15 10.02 0.33 1.22
CA LEU A 15 9.70 0.40 2.64
C LEU A 15 9.11 -0.92 3.15
N ILE A 16 8.14 -1.49 2.42
CA ILE A 16 7.57 -2.81 2.76
C ILE A 16 8.65 -3.89 2.71
N MET A 17 9.48 -3.92 1.66
CA MET A 17 10.58 -4.87 1.56
C MET A 17 11.57 -4.75 2.72
N ALA A 18 11.97 -3.53 3.09
CA ALA A 18 12.89 -3.28 4.19
C ALA A 18 12.28 -3.69 5.54
N ALA A 19 11.00 -3.41 5.76
CA ALA A 19 10.27 -3.83 6.95
C ALA A 19 10.19 -5.35 7.06
N GLU A 20 9.84 -6.04 5.97
CA GLU A 20 9.80 -7.51 5.94
C GLU A 20 11.18 -8.12 6.18
N LEU A 21 12.22 -7.62 5.50
CA LEU A 21 13.59 -8.09 5.73
C LEU A 21 14.04 -7.87 7.17
N ALA A 22 13.72 -6.73 7.78
CA ALA A 22 14.02 -6.49 9.19
C ALA A 22 13.27 -7.47 10.11
N ARG A 23 12.02 -7.82 9.78
CA ARG A 23 11.21 -8.78 10.54
C ARG A 23 11.81 -10.19 10.57
N TYR A 24 12.51 -10.61 9.50
CA TYR A 24 13.17 -11.92 9.42
C TYR A 24 14.61 -11.95 9.96
N GLY A 25 15.15 -10.83 10.47
CA GLY A 25 16.43 -10.78 11.19
C GLY A 25 17.67 -10.24 10.46
N PRO A 26 17.73 -10.09 9.13
CA PRO A 26 18.79 -9.31 8.48
C PRO A 26 18.92 -7.87 9.00
N CYS A 27 20.16 -7.39 9.11
CA CYS A 27 20.42 -5.97 9.33
C CYS A 27 20.17 -5.22 8.01
N VAL A 28 19.17 -4.35 7.99
CA VAL A 28 18.76 -3.59 6.80
C VAL A 28 19.12 -2.12 6.98
N ARG A 29 19.80 -1.55 5.98
CA ARG A 29 20.03 -0.12 5.86
C ARG A 29 19.34 0.40 4.60
N MET A 30 18.67 1.53 4.71
CA MET A 30 18.07 2.23 3.58
C MET A 30 18.86 3.49 3.23
N ILE A 31 18.96 3.81 1.94
CA ILE A 31 19.48 5.09 1.45
C ILE A 31 18.54 5.64 0.39
N ASP A 32 18.23 6.93 0.38
CA ASP A 32 17.49 7.57 -0.72
C ASP A 32 18.30 8.74 -1.29
N ARG A 33 17.99 9.13 -2.53
CA ARG A 33 18.60 10.30 -3.17
C ARG A 33 17.89 11.59 -2.77
N LEU A 34 16.60 11.54 -2.49
CA LEU A 34 15.79 12.65 -2.06
C LEU A 34 15.99 12.89 -0.55
N PRO A 35 16.07 14.15 -0.11
CA PRO A 35 16.22 14.48 1.31
C PRO A 35 14.94 14.27 2.12
N THR A 36 13.79 14.18 1.45
CA THR A 36 12.44 14.06 2.03
C THR A 36 11.55 13.21 1.14
N CYS A 37 10.49 12.62 1.70
CA CYS A 37 9.47 11.93 0.93
C CYS A 37 8.91 12.83 -0.19
N THR A 38 8.58 12.22 -1.32
CA THR A 38 7.99 12.95 -2.44
C THR A 38 6.59 13.43 -2.08
N THR A 39 6.28 14.68 -2.42
CA THR A 39 4.91 15.22 -2.31
C THR A 39 4.06 14.90 -3.53
N GLN A 40 4.65 14.32 -4.58
CA GLN A 40 3.94 13.86 -5.76
C GLN A 40 3.30 12.51 -5.45
N SER A 41 2.00 12.54 -5.11
CA SER A 41 1.23 11.37 -4.70
C SER A 41 0.85 10.51 -5.91
N CYS A 42 1.47 9.33 -6.05
CA CYS A 42 1.17 8.37 -7.12
C CYS A 42 0.50 7.09 -6.61
N VAL A 43 -0.01 7.08 -5.37
CA VAL A 43 -0.84 5.98 -4.86
C VAL A 43 -2.19 6.55 -4.45
N LEU A 44 -3.24 6.04 -5.10
CA LEU A 44 -4.64 6.40 -4.84
C LEU A 44 -5.39 5.22 -4.20
N ALA A 45 -4.87 4.00 -4.28
CA ALA A 45 -5.62 2.79 -3.97
C ALA A 45 -4.74 1.62 -3.53
N ILE A 46 -5.09 1.02 -2.40
CA ILE A 46 -4.56 -0.23 -1.86
C ILE A 46 -5.62 -1.31 -2.04
N TRP A 47 -5.28 -2.36 -2.80
CA TRP A 47 -6.18 -3.45 -3.12
C TRP A 47 -6.37 -4.41 -1.94
N SER A 48 -7.51 -5.10 -1.93
CA SER A 48 -7.84 -6.15 -0.96
C SER A 48 -6.68 -7.10 -0.69
N ARG A 49 -6.07 -7.64 -1.75
CA ARG A 49 -4.96 -8.59 -1.61
C ARG A 49 -3.71 -7.97 -1.00
N THR A 50 -3.44 -6.69 -1.27
CA THR A 50 -2.33 -5.97 -0.64
C THR A 50 -2.62 -5.72 0.84
N LEU A 51 -3.86 -5.38 1.21
CA LEU A 51 -4.26 -5.26 2.61
C LEU A 51 -4.12 -6.58 3.36
N GLU A 52 -4.46 -7.72 2.75
CA GLU A 52 -4.23 -9.03 3.37
C GLU A 52 -2.74 -9.32 3.64
N LEU A 53 -1.86 -8.89 2.73
CA LEU A 53 -0.42 -9.02 2.94
C LEU A 53 0.09 -8.09 4.05
N LEU A 54 -0.43 -6.86 4.10
CA LEU A 54 -0.10 -5.92 5.18
C LEU A 54 -0.65 -6.41 6.53
N ASP A 55 -1.80 -7.07 6.55
CA ASP A 55 -2.42 -7.66 7.73
C ASP A 55 -1.57 -8.82 8.27
N ALA A 56 -1.11 -9.72 7.40
CA ALA A 56 -0.16 -10.78 7.75
C ALA A 56 1.19 -10.24 8.28
N SER A 57 1.49 -8.98 8.00
CA SER A 57 2.66 -8.25 8.51
C SER A 57 2.37 -7.38 9.74
N GLY A 58 1.11 -7.28 10.18
CA GLY A 58 0.70 -6.47 11.33
C GLY A 58 0.58 -4.97 11.06
N TYR A 59 0.53 -4.57 9.78
CA TYR A 59 0.46 -3.16 9.38
C TYR A 59 -0.94 -2.70 8.98
N ALA A 60 -1.87 -3.60 8.63
CA ALA A 60 -3.15 -3.23 8.03
C ALA A 60 -3.96 -2.21 8.83
N ASP A 61 -4.02 -2.34 10.16
CA ASP A 61 -4.79 -1.44 11.02
C ASP A 61 -4.36 0.03 10.89
N ALA A 62 -3.05 0.29 10.79
CA ALA A 62 -2.52 1.65 10.64
C ALA A 62 -2.95 2.29 9.31
N PHE A 63 -2.96 1.51 8.23
CA PHE A 63 -3.43 1.95 6.92
C PHE A 63 -4.94 2.16 6.92
N ILE A 64 -5.69 1.24 7.52
CA ILE A 64 -7.16 1.31 7.60
C ILE A 64 -7.63 2.51 8.43
N ALA A 65 -6.90 2.88 9.48
CA ALA A 65 -7.22 4.02 10.33
C ALA A 65 -7.08 5.37 9.60
N THR A 66 -6.21 5.45 8.60
CA THR A 66 -5.90 6.70 7.88
C THR A 66 -6.55 6.78 6.50
N GLY A 67 -6.96 5.64 5.92
CA GLY A 67 -7.51 5.56 4.56
C GLY A 67 -9.03 5.59 4.47
N LEU A 68 -9.53 5.88 3.28
CA LEU A 68 -10.95 5.88 2.92
C LEU A 68 -11.35 4.54 2.31
N ARG A 69 -12.34 3.87 2.90
CA ARG A 69 -12.87 2.60 2.37
C ARG A 69 -13.83 2.86 1.22
N VAL A 70 -13.51 2.36 0.04
CA VAL A 70 -14.33 2.45 -1.17
C VAL A 70 -15.00 1.10 -1.43
N SER A 71 -16.33 1.09 -1.37
CA SER A 71 -17.13 -0.13 -1.57
C SER A 71 -17.44 -0.43 -3.04
N ALA A 72 -17.28 0.53 -3.94
CA ALA A 72 -17.47 0.34 -5.38
C ALA A 72 -16.74 1.40 -6.21
N VAL A 73 -16.31 1.04 -7.42
CA VAL A 73 -15.83 1.97 -8.45
C VAL A 73 -16.89 2.11 -9.54
N ARG A 74 -17.07 3.33 -10.06
CA ARG A 74 -17.88 3.59 -11.25
C ARG A 74 -16.99 4.07 -12.39
N LEU A 75 -17.14 3.42 -13.55
CA LEU A 75 -16.42 3.74 -14.78
C LEU A 75 -17.34 4.55 -15.68
N TYR A 76 -16.83 5.65 -16.22
CA TYR A 76 -17.56 6.56 -17.09
C TYR A 76 -16.82 6.74 -18.42
N ALA A 77 -17.58 6.92 -19.49
CA ALA A 77 -17.09 7.42 -20.77
C ALA A 77 -17.92 8.65 -21.16
N GLY A 78 -17.33 9.84 -20.97
CA GLY A 78 -18.08 11.09 -21.00
C GLY A 78 -19.20 11.08 -19.97
N ASN A 79 -20.43 11.38 -20.41
CA ASN A 79 -21.61 11.39 -19.53
C ASN A 79 -22.27 10.01 -19.35
N ARG A 80 -21.73 8.95 -19.99
CA ARG A 80 -22.29 7.60 -19.92
C ARG A 80 -21.58 6.80 -18.84
N THR A 81 -22.36 6.18 -17.94
CA THR A 81 -21.84 5.15 -17.02
C THR A 81 -21.61 3.87 -17.82
N LEU A 82 -20.37 3.37 -17.85
CA LEU A 82 -20.02 2.11 -18.48
C LEU A 82 -20.27 0.93 -17.55
N ALA A 83 -19.84 1.05 -16.29
CA ALA A 83 -19.97 -0.01 -15.30
C ALA A 83 -19.95 0.54 -13.87
N ARG A 84 -20.56 -0.23 -12.96
CA ARG A 84 -20.36 -0.11 -11.52
C ARG A 84 -19.80 -1.45 -11.04
N VAL A 85 -18.62 -1.41 -10.43
CA VAL A 85 -17.92 -2.58 -9.91
C VAL A 85 -17.99 -2.53 -8.38
N PRO A 86 -18.92 -3.24 -7.74
CA PRO A 86 -18.94 -3.37 -6.29
C PRO A 86 -17.86 -4.35 -5.81
N PHE A 87 -17.18 -4.03 -4.71
CA PHE A 87 -16.18 -4.92 -4.09
C PHE A 87 -16.78 -5.88 -3.07
N GLY A 88 -17.98 -5.59 -2.55
CA GLY A 88 -18.62 -6.39 -1.50
C GLY A 88 -18.97 -7.84 -1.89
N ALA A 89 -19.00 -8.16 -3.18
CA ALA A 89 -19.28 -9.51 -3.68
C ALA A 89 -18.01 -10.38 -3.81
N ILE A 90 -16.83 -9.82 -3.53
CA ILE A 90 -15.56 -10.54 -3.64
C ILE A 90 -15.25 -11.20 -2.29
N ALA A 91 -14.96 -12.51 -2.31
CA ALA A 91 -14.68 -13.32 -1.12
C ALA A 91 -13.25 -13.10 -0.57
N PHE A 92 -12.91 -11.85 -0.24
CA PHE A 92 -11.67 -11.47 0.46
C PHE A 92 -11.99 -10.97 1.88
N SER A 93 -11.01 -11.06 2.78
CA SER A 93 -11.14 -10.54 4.15
C SER A 93 -11.37 -9.01 4.15
N PHE A 94 -10.81 -8.31 3.16
CA PHE A 94 -11.03 -6.90 2.91
C PHE A 94 -11.83 -6.69 1.61
N ASN A 95 -13.16 -6.64 1.70
CA ASN A 95 -14.06 -6.53 0.54
C ASN A 95 -14.26 -5.08 0.05
N TYR A 96 -13.22 -4.26 0.14
CA TYR A 96 -13.19 -2.86 -0.28
C TYR A 96 -11.81 -2.47 -0.81
N LEU A 97 -11.76 -1.38 -1.58
CA LEU A 97 -10.52 -0.71 -1.97
C LEU A 97 -10.21 0.36 -0.92
N LEU A 98 -8.99 0.44 -0.41
CA LEU A 98 -8.61 1.50 0.53
C LEU A 98 -7.90 2.62 -0.22
N MET A 99 -8.50 3.80 -0.26
CA MET A 99 -7.85 4.98 -0.84
C MET A 99 -7.09 5.74 0.23
N LEU A 100 -5.80 5.97 -0.01
CA LEU A 100 -4.89 6.65 0.91
C LEU A 100 -3.83 7.37 0.09
N LEU A 101 -3.45 8.58 0.48
CA LEU A 101 -2.35 9.29 -0.20
C LEU A 101 -1.04 8.56 0.06
N GLN A 102 -0.15 8.52 -0.94
CA GLN A 102 1.16 7.90 -0.79
C GLN A 102 1.97 8.54 0.35
N SER A 103 1.85 9.85 0.56
CA SER A 103 2.49 10.56 1.68
C SER A 103 1.99 10.15 3.07
N GLN A 104 0.89 9.39 3.15
CA GLN A 104 0.38 8.82 4.38
C GLN A 104 0.73 7.33 4.51
N THR A 105 1.31 6.72 3.47
CA THR A 105 1.84 5.35 3.49
C THR A 105 3.34 5.27 3.81
N GLU A 106 4.08 6.34 3.55
CA GLU A 106 5.53 6.49 3.75
C GLU A 106 5.81 7.38 4.95
#